data_AF-A0A7K4S496-F1
#
_entry.id   AF-A0A7K4S496-F1
#
_cell.length_a   1.000
_cell.length_b   1.000
_cell.length_c   1.000
_cell.angle_alpha   90.00
_cell.angle_beta   90.00
_cell.angle_gamma   90.00
#
_symmetry.space_group_name_H-M   'P 1'
#
loop_
_entity.id
_entity.type
_entity.pdbx_description
1 polymer ?
#
loop_
_entity_poly.entity_id
_entity_poly.type
_entity_poly.pdbx_seq_one_letter_code
_entity_poly.pdbx_strand_id
1 'polypeptide(L)'
;IFSVKVYVKLNHNSPPILCLTNHLRNIELIDPIFQWYGPGGSLSSENSSVEIAPTGTLILKHFNLSGAYNCSIVYKLTAMQLHKKHIIKYLIYAYSDPKIYYEFTVQYHAAPCNSSQNASFRKALLQLLSKLVARLPCEVKLIKSECHNVKMQRGGIQNEIFFTFSVAPLDRGKHKCQQRACTASHRLSKAKHLIKRFFKRQVKVRGTCSEPLPDIYYIDGTLKIVSVDRCYPGYGINAAVHPDCPECC
;
A
#
# COMPACT_ATOMS: atom_id res chain seq x y z
N ILE A 1 -5.39 34.04 1.13
CA ILE A 1 -6.31 33.14 1.84
C ILE A 1 -5.68 31.76 1.83
N PHE A 2 -5.16 31.29 2.96
CA PHE A 2 -4.53 29.98 3.05
C PHE A 2 -5.60 28.89 3.13
N SER A 3 -5.49 27.87 2.28
CA SER A 3 -6.36 26.69 2.36
C SER A 3 -5.84 25.74 3.43
N VAL A 4 -6.73 25.22 4.27
CA VAL A 4 -6.38 24.21 5.27
C VAL A 4 -6.26 22.86 4.57
N LYS A 5 -5.11 22.19 4.73
CA LYS A 5 -4.89 20.84 4.19
C LYS A 5 -5.48 19.81 5.15
N VAL A 6 -6.25 18.86 4.62
CA VAL A 6 -6.79 17.73 5.37
C VAL A 6 -6.43 16.45 4.66
N TYR A 7 -5.87 15.48 5.36
CA TYR A 7 -5.50 14.18 4.81
C TYR A 7 -6.49 13.14 5.27
N VAL A 8 -7.05 12.39 4.32
CA VAL A 8 -8.05 11.36 4.59
C VAL A 8 -7.63 10.07 3.92
N LYS A 9 -7.55 8.99 4.69
CA LYS A 9 -7.20 7.69 4.15
C LYS A 9 -8.31 7.19 3.22
N LEU A 10 -7.94 6.65 2.06
CA LEU A 10 -8.89 6.10 1.09
C LEU A 10 -9.85 5.11 1.75
N ASN A 11 -11.13 5.22 1.38
CA ASN A 11 -12.23 4.40 1.88
C ASN A 11 -12.43 4.45 3.41
N HIS A 12 -11.82 5.42 4.10
CA HIS A 12 -12.08 5.71 5.51
C HIS A 12 -12.93 6.96 5.65
N ASN A 13 -13.40 7.20 6.88
CA ASN A 13 -14.07 8.44 7.21
C ASN A 13 -13.03 9.56 7.41
N SER A 14 -13.36 10.77 7.00
CA SER A 14 -12.56 11.95 7.33
C SER A 14 -12.54 12.19 8.84
N PRO A 15 -11.51 12.88 9.36
CA PRO A 15 -11.66 13.53 10.67
C PRO A 15 -12.82 14.54 10.60
N PRO A 16 -13.38 14.95 11.74
CA PRO A 16 -14.37 16.03 11.78
C PRO A 16 -13.78 17.31 11.21
N ILE A 17 -14.38 17.84 10.15
CA ILE A 17 -13.95 19.08 9.48
C ILE A 17 -14.91 20.21 9.88
N LEU A 18 -14.39 21.22 10.55
CA LEU A 18 -15.22 22.27 11.15
C LEU A 18 -15.49 23.41 10.16
N CYS A 19 -16.72 23.91 10.12
CA CYS A 19 -17.06 25.12 9.35
C CYS A 19 -16.89 26.40 10.20
N LEU A 20 -15.81 26.50 10.96
CA LEU A 20 -15.55 27.64 11.84
C LEU A 20 -14.06 27.98 11.84
N THR A 21 -13.75 29.27 11.97
CA THR A 21 -12.38 29.72 12.25
C THR A 21 -12.10 29.64 13.74
N ASN A 22 -10.83 29.62 14.13
CA ASN A 22 -10.44 29.66 15.55
C ASN A 22 -11.06 30.86 16.29
N HIS A 23 -11.22 32.00 15.62
CA HIS A 23 -11.86 33.18 16.19
C HIS A 23 -13.35 32.97 16.47
N LEU A 24 -14.09 32.43 15.48
CA LEU A 24 -15.54 32.21 15.63
C LEU A 24 -15.89 31.06 16.58
N ARG A 25 -14.95 30.14 16.83
CA ARG A 25 -15.16 28.98 17.71
C ARG A 25 -15.54 29.37 19.14
N ASN A 26 -15.03 30.49 19.64
CA ASN A 26 -15.21 30.92 21.03
C ASN A 26 -16.22 32.08 21.16
N ILE A 27 -16.97 32.37 20.10
CA ILE A 27 -17.95 33.47 20.05
C ILE A 27 -19.32 32.86 19.84
N GLU A 28 -20.32 33.38 20.56
CA GLU A 28 -21.70 32.99 20.37
C GLU A 28 -22.21 33.50 19.01
N LEU A 29 -22.73 32.59 18.19
CA LEU A 29 -23.27 32.89 16.87
C LEU A 29 -24.79 32.69 16.89
N ILE A 30 -25.52 33.71 16.48
CA ILE A 30 -26.99 33.65 16.39
C ILE A 30 -27.38 33.17 14.98
N ASP A 31 -28.31 32.22 14.94
CA ASP A 31 -28.89 31.61 13.74
C ASP A 31 -27.86 31.16 12.68
N PRO A 32 -26.83 30.36 13.03
CA PRO A 32 -25.80 29.98 12.07
C PRO A 32 -26.32 29.00 11.02
N ILE A 33 -26.09 29.32 9.75
CA ILE A 33 -26.41 28.48 8.60
C ILE A 33 -25.12 28.03 7.93
N PHE A 34 -24.95 26.72 7.78
CA PHE A 34 -23.76 26.10 7.22
C PHE A 34 -24.04 25.46 5.86
N GLN A 35 -23.18 25.72 4.88
CA GLN A 35 -23.28 25.17 3.53
C GLN A 35 -21.92 24.66 3.07
N TRP A 36 -21.87 23.40 2.63
CA TRP A 36 -20.65 22.77 2.15
C TRP A 36 -20.68 22.56 0.64
N TYR A 37 -19.53 22.75 0.01
CA TYR A 37 -19.29 22.52 -1.40
C TYR A 37 -18.02 21.70 -1.57
N GLY A 38 -18.07 20.67 -2.41
CA GLY A 38 -16.91 19.88 -2.82
C GLY A 38 -16.65 20.00 -4.32
N PRO A 39 -15.74 19.18 -4.86
CA PRO A 39 -15.42 19.16 -6.29
C PRO A 39 -16.63 18.86 -7.19
N GLY A 40 -17.60 18.09 -6.68
CA GLY A 40 -18.86 17.77 -7.37
C GLY A 40 -20.01 18.76 -7.16
N GLY A 41 -19.78 19.90 -6.49
CA GLY A 41 -20.81 20.89 -6.17
C GLY A 41 -21.29 20.86 -4.72
N SER A 42 -22.53 21.27 -4.47
CA SER A 42 -23.11 21.34 -3.12
C SER A 42 -23.22 19.96 -2.47
N LEU A 43 -22.83 19.87 -1.19
CA LEU A 43 -22.92 18.65 -0.41
C LEU A 43 -24.18 18.67 0.47
N SER A 44 -24.87 17.54 0.55
CA SER A 44 -26.03 17.34 1.42
C SER A 44 -25.94 16.01 2.16
N SER A 45 -26.53 15.94 3.36
CA SER A 45 -26.61 14.70 4.15
C SER A 45 -27.58 13.66 3.58
N GLU A 46 -28.29 13.98 2.49
CA GLU A 46 -29.12 13.01 1.76
C GLU A 46 -28.26 11.95 1.05
N ASN A 47 -27.00 12.30 0.74
CA ASN A 47 -26.04 11.39 0.16
C ASN A 47 -25.39 10.56 1.28
N SER A 48 -25.45 9.23 1.18
CA SER A 48 -24.92 8.30 2.19
C SER A 48 -23.41 8.43 2.44
N SER A 49 -22.68 9.07 1.53
CA SER A 49 -21.24 9.35 1.63
C SER A 49 -20.90 10.63 2.41
N VAL A 50 -21.89 11.42 2.83
CA VAL A 50 -21.69 12.71 3.50
C VAL A 50 -22.52 12.76 4.78
N GLU A 51 -21.92 13.26 5.85
CA GLU A 51 -22.61 13.57 7.09
C GLU A 51 -22.26 15.00 7.52
N ILE A 52 -23.27 15.85 7.65
CA ILE A 52 -23.13 17.22 8.15
C ILE A 52 -23.91 17.33 9.45
N ALA A 53 -23.19 17.57 10.55
CA ALA A 53 -23.80 17.78 11.87
C ALA A 53 -24.49 19.17 11.95
N PRO A 54 -25.44 19.38 12.87
CA PRO A 54 -26.08 20.68 13.07
C PRO A 54 -25.11 21.83 13.36
N THR A 55 -23.93 21.51 13.91
CA THR A 55 -22.83 22.47 14.14
C THR A 55 -22.06 22.86 12.87
N GLY A 56 -22.48 22.38 11.70
CA GLY A 56 -21.78 22.57 10.44
C GLY A 56 -20.55 21.68 10.25
N THR A 57 -20.31 20.73 11.16
CA THR A 57 -19.18 19.80 11.07
C THR A 57 -19.41 18.78 9.97
N LEU A 58 -18.46 18.66 9.05
CA LEU A 58 -18.50 17.72 7.93
C LEU A 58 -17.70 16.44 8.27
N ILE A 59 -18.30 15.29 7.98
CA ILE A 59 -17.65 13.98 7.92
C ILE A 59 -17.91 13.39 6.53
N LEU A 60 -16.84 13.12 5.78
CA LEU A 60 -16.90 12.42 4.51
C LEU A 60 -16.71 10.93 4.77
N LYS A 61 -17.69 10.11 4.42
CA LYS A 61 -17.67 8.65 4.58
C LYS A 61 -17.10 7.98 3.35
N HIS A 62 -16.31 6.92 3.54
CA HIS A 62 -15.68 6.15 2.47
C HIS A 62 -14.97 7.05 1.44
N PHE A 63 -14.17 7.98 1.92
CA PHE A 63 -13.64 9.07 1.12
C PHE A 63 -12.75 8.58 -0.04
N ASN A 64 -12.97 9.14 -1.23
CA ASN A 64 -12.24 8.78 -2.45
C ASN A 64 -11.95 9.99 -3.38
N LEU A 65 -12.40 11.20 -3.04
CA LEU A 65 -12.39 12.34 -3.95
C LEU A 65 -11.57 13.50 -3.38
N SER A 66 -10.29 13.55 -3.74
CA SER A 66 -9.42 14.70 -3.43
C SER A 66 -9.91 15.98 -4.11
N GLY A 67 -9.66 17.13 -3.50
CA GLY A 67 -9.87 18.42 -4.15
C GLY A 67 -10.14 19.58 -3.20
N ALA A 68 -10.65 20.66 -3.78
CA ALA A 68 -11.05 21.84 -3.03
C ALA A 68 -12.46 21.65 -2.44
N TYR A 69 -12.57 21.87 -1.14
CA TYR A 69 -13.82 21.88 -0.41
C TYR A 69 -13.98 23.23 0.27
N ASN A 70 -15.17 23.82 0.18
CA ASN A 70 -15.44 25.11 0.78
C ASN A 70 -16.62 24.98 1.73
N CYS A 71 -16.50 25.60 2.90
CA CYS A 71 -17.66 25.83 3.75
C CYS A 71 -18.01 27.30 3.79
N SER A 72 -19.29 27.60 3.64
CA SER A 72 -19.87 28.91 3.87
C SER A 72 -20.66 28.87 5.18
N ILE A 73 -20.37 29.80 6.08
CA ILE A 73 -21.18 30.07 7.27
C ILE A 73 -21.82 31.45 7.14
N VAL A 74 -23.13 31.50 7.39
CA VAL A 74 -23.90 32.75 7.51
C VAL A 74 -24.39 32.86 8.95
N TYR A 75 -24.15 33.98 9.62
CA TYR A 75 -24.45 34.13 11.06
C TYR A 75 -24.66 35.61 11.46
N LYS A 76 -25.20 35.85 12.65
CA LYS A 76 -25.21 37.17 13.32
C LYS A 76 -24.41 37.10 14.63
N LEU A 77 -23.80 38.23 15.04
CA LEU A 77 -23.15 38.34 16.36
C LEU A 77 -24.07 38.96 17.42
N THR A 78 -25.03 39.78 16.99
CA THR A 78 -26.06 40.35 17.85
C THR A 78 -27.38 40.40 17.08
N ALA A 79 -28.52 40.38 17.80
CA ALA A 79 -29.85 40.29 17.19
C ALA A 79 -30.15 41.40 16.16
N MET A 80 -29.57 42.60 16.35
CA MET A 80 -29.79 43.76 15.48
C MET A 80 -28.80 43.86 14.30
N GLN A 81 -27.78 43.00 14.24
CA GLN A 81 -26.80 43.03 13.15
C GLN A 81 -27.30 42.33 11.88
N LEU A 82 -26.83 42.81 10.74
CA LEU A 82 -26.97 42.12 9.46
C LEU A 82 -26.19 40.80 9.48
N HIS A 83 -26.69 39.79 8.75
CA HIS A 83 -25.98 38.54 8.56
C HIS A 83 -24.59 38.77 7.97
N LYS A 84 -23.59 38.17 8.62
CA LYS A 84 -22.21 38.07 8.13
C LYS A 84 -22.05 36.74 7.41
N LYS A 85 -21.29 36.74 6.32
CA LYS A 85 -20.93 35.54 5.58
C LYS A 85 -19.42 35.33 5.64
N HIS A 86 -18.99 34.11 5.95
CA HIS A 86 -17.59 33.73 5.91
C HIS A 86 -17.41 32.44 5.13
N ILE A 87 -16.35 32.36 4.33
CA ILE A 87 -16.05 31.20 3.50
C ILE A 87 -14.67 30.67 3.90
N ILE A 88 -14.62 29.40 4.30
CA ILE A 88 -13.40 28.68 4.66
C ILE A 88 -13.09 27.69 3.54
N LYS A 89 -11.84 27.69 3.08
CA LYS A 89 -11.36 26.82 2.01
C LYS A 89 -10.48 25.71 2.55
N TYR A 90 -10.74 24.50 2.11
CA TYR A 90 -10.03 23.28 2.43
C TYR A 90 -9.46 22.65 1.16
N LEU A 91 -8.28 22.07 1.28
CA LEU A 91 -7.74 21.13 0.29
C LEU A 91 -7.71 19.77 0.97
N ILE A 92 -8.60 18.88 0.55
CA ILE A 92 -8.70 17.54 1.11
C ILE A 92 -7.97 16.58 0.17
N TYR A 93 -7.01 15.84 0.70
CA TYR A 93 -6.19 14.88 -0.03
C TYR A 93 -6.54 13.46 0.41
N ALA A 94 -6.89 12.63 -0.55
CA ALA A 94 -6.99 11.19 -0.36
C ALA A 94 -5.58 10.60 -0.36
N TYR A 95 -5.30 9.75 0.64
CA TYR A 95 -4.01 9.09 0.77
C TYR A 95 -4.20 7.59 1.03
N SER A 96 -3.18 6.80 0.73
CA SER A 96 -3.06 5.39 1.04
C SER A 96 -1.67 5.06 1.56
N ASP A 97 -1.57 4.00 2.36
CA ASP A 97 -0.25 3.49 2.74
C ASP A 97 0.38 2.84 1.49
N PRO A 98 1.70 2.99 1.28
CA PRO A 98 2.35 2.38 0.14
C PRO A 98 2.33 0.85 0.25
N LYS A 99 2.42 0.17 -0.89
CA LYS A 99 2.57 -1.28 -0.93
C LYS A 99 4.01 -1.65 -0.65
N ILE A 100 4.24 -2.18 0.54
CA ILE A 100 5.54 -2.70 0.96
C ILE A 100 5.61 -4.19 0.71
N TYR A 101 6.56 -4.63 -0.11
CA TYR A 101 6.80 -6.04 -0.40
C TYR A 101 8.28 -6.29 -0.74
N TYR A 102 8.70 -7.56 -0.69
CA TYR A 102 10.02 -7.96 -1.19
C TYR A 102 9.90 -8.64 -2.54
N GLU A 103 10.74 -8.26 -3.49
CA GLU A 103 10.96 -9.00 -4.72
C GLU A 103 12.18 -9.90 -4.56
N PHE A 104 12.01 -11.17 -4.91
CA PHE A 104 13.07 -12.16 -4.91
C PHE A 104 13.31 -12.59 -6.35
N THR A 105 14.56 -12.53 -6.79
CA THR A 105 14.99 -13.07 -8.08
C THR A 105 15.97 -14.19 -7.84
N VAL A 106 15.73 -15.34 -8.45
CA VAL A 106 16.59 -16.54 -8.35
C VAL A 106 16.77 -17.18 -9.71
N GLN A 107 17.90 -17.85 -9.89
CA GLN A 107 18.27 -18.52 -11.12
C GLN A 107 18.45 -20.02 -10.85
N TYR A 108 17.94 -20.82 -11.77
CA TYR A 108 18.02 -22.27 -11.76
C TYR A 108 18.59 -22.74 -13.10
N HIS A 109 19.40 -23.80 -13.09
CA HIS A 109 19.52 -24.63 -14.28
C HIS A 109 18.16 -25.24 -14.58
N ALA A 110 17.84 -25.40 -15.85
CA ALA A 110 16.54 -25.83 -16.31
C ALA A 110 16.64 -27.02 -17.26
N ALA A 111 15.53 -27.76 -17.36
CA ALA A 111 15.28 -28.60 -18.51
C ALA A 111 15.15 -27.72 -19.78
N PRO A 112 15.17 -28.30 -21.01
CA PRO A 112 14.93 -27.55 -22.23
C PRO A 112 13.73 -26.60 -22.10
N CYS A 113 13.85 -25.35 -22.57
CA CYS A 113 12.85 -24.32 -22.26
C CYS A 113 11.42 -24.66 -22.74
N ASN A 114 11.27 -25.52 -23.75
CA ASN A 114 9.99 -26.04 -24.25
C ASN A 114 9.44 -27.23 -23.43
N SER A 115 10.17 -27.73 -22.43
CA SER A 115 9.77 -28.85 -21.59
C SER A 115 8.68 -28.48 -20.60
N SER A 116 7.67 -29.36 -20.47
CA SER A 116 6.61 -29.23 -19.47
C SER A 116 7.12 -29.37 -18.02
N GLN A 117 8.31 -29.95 -17.83
CA GLN A 117 8.95 -30.09 -16.52
C GLN A 117 9.19 -28.73 -15.86
N ASN A 118 9.59 -27.71 -16.63
CA ASN A 118 9.81 -26.35 -16.12
C ASN A 118 8.51 -25.74 -15.57
N ALA A 119 7.38 -26.00 -16.22
CA ALA A 119 6.07 -25.53 -15.77
C ALA A 119 5.61 -26.23 -14.48
N SER A 120 5.86 -27.54 -14.37
CA SER A 120 5.60 -28.33 -13.15
C SER A 120 6.48 -27.87 -11.99
N PHE A 121 7.77 -27.68 -12.22
CA PHE A 121 8.71 -27.17 -11.22
C PHE A 121 8.30 -25.78 -10.73
N ARG A 122 7.94 -24.86 -11.63
CA ARG A 122 7.42 -23.53 -11.29
C ARG A 122 6.24 -23.60 -10.31
N LYS A 123 5.26 -24.46 -10.58
CA LYS A 123 4.09 -24.65 -9.69
C LYS A 123 4.52 -25.19 -8.33
N ALA A 124 5.38 -26.21 -8.31
CA ALA A 124 5.87 -26.83 -7.08
C ALA A 124 6.68 -25.83 -6.22
N LEU A 125 7.58 -25.07 -6.85
CA LEU A 125 8.37 -24.03 -6.18
C LEU A 125 7.46 -22.97 -5.54
N LEU A 126 6.49 -22.44 -6.29
CA LEU A 126 5.57 -21.44 -5.77
C LEU A 126 4.73 -21.99 -4.61
N GLN A 127 4.19 -23.20 -4.73
CA GLN A 127 3.44 -23.86 -3.65
C GLN A 127 4.31 -24.04 -2.40
N LEU A 128 5.56 -24.44 -2.57
CA LEU A 128 6.47 -24.65 -1.45
C LEU A 128 6.85 -23.34 -0.76
N LEU A 129 7.10 -22.27 -1.53
CA LEU A 129 7.34 -20.93 -0.99
C LEU A 129 6.10 -20.39 -0.25
N SER A 130 4.91 -20.58 -0.81
CA SER A 130 3.65 -20.22 -0.15
C SER A 130 3.45 -20.99 1.17
N LYS A 131 3.71 -22.30 1.17
CA LYS A 131 3.67 -23.12 2.41
C LYS A 131 4.70 -22.64 3.44
N LEU A 132 5.90 -22.27 3.00
CA LEU A 132 6.98 -21.79 3.85
C LEU A 132 6.57 -20.53 4.62
N VAL A 133 5.85 -19.62 3.95
CA VAL A 133 5.39 -18.38 4.58
C VAL A 133 3.99 -18.48 5.15
N ALA A 134 3.22 -19.55 4.95
CA ALA A 134 1.80 -19.64 5.35
C ALA A 134 1.51 -19.34 6.84
N ARG A 135 2.46 -19.62 7.74
CA ARG A 135 2.35 -19.29 9.17
C ARG A 135 2.50 -17.79 9.46
N LEU A 136 3.05 -17.05 8.51
CA LEU A 136 3.07 -15.61 8.47
C LEU A 136 1.92 -15.20 7.55
N PRO A 137 1.01 -14.29 7.94
CA PRO A 137 0.00 -13.81 7.01
C PRO A 137 0.65 -12.93 5.93
N CYS A 138 1.27 -13.59 4.96
CA CYS A 138 2.01 -13.07 3.83
C CYS A 138 1.62 -13.89 2.59
N GLU A 139 1.63 -13.24 1.44
CA GLU A 139 1.27 -13.81 0.15
C GLU A 139 2.49 -13.85 -0.75
N VAL A 140 2.70 -14.96 -1.45
CA VAL A 140 3.73 -15.10 -2.48
C VAL A 140 3.06 -15.09 -3.85
N LYS A 141 3.50 -14.21 -4.75
CA LYS A 141 3.03 -14.18 -6.15
C LYS A 141 4.20 -14.27 -7.10
N LEU A 142 4.06 -15.08 -8.14
CA LEU A 142 4.99 -15.07 -9.26
C LEU A 142 4.80 -13.79 -10.07
N ILE A 143 5.86 -13.00 -10.22
CA ILE A 143 5.88 -11.82 -11.10
C ILE A 143 6.32 -12.24 -12.50
N LYS A 144 7.43 -12.98 -12.59
CA LYS A 144 8.08 -13.31 -13.86
C LYS A 144 8.73 -14.68 -13.81
N SER A 145 8.72 -15.39 -14.92
CA SER A 145 9.36 -16.69 -15.11
C SER A 145 9.86 -16.77 -16.55
N GLU A 146 11.17 -16.68 -16.74
CA GLU A 146 11.79 -16.64 -18.08
C GLU A 146 12.86 -17.71 -18.22
N CYS A 147 12.82 -18.47 -19.30
CA CYS A 147 13.82 -19.49 -19.62
C CYS A 147 14.67 -19.02 -20.79
N HIS A 148 15.99 -19.16 -20.65
CA HIS A 148 16.97 -18.72 -21.63
C HIS A 148 18.01 -19.81 -21.89
N ASN A 149 18.52 -19.82 -23.13
CA ASN A 149 19.72 -20.58 -23.50
C ASN A 149 20.94 -19.71 -23.22
N VAL A 150 21.77 -20.13 -22.28
CA VAL A 150 22.94 -19.39 -21.82
C VAL A 150 24.21 -20.13 -22.25
N LYS A 151 25.08 -19.43 -22.98
CA LYS A 151 26.41 -19.93 -23.35
C LYS A 151 27.36 -19.73 -22.18
N MET A 152 27.80 -20.82 -21.57
CA MET A 152 28.82 -20.81 -20.53
C MET A 152 30.21 -20.58 -21.14
N GLN A 153 31.09 -19.89 -20.41
CA GLN A 153 32.45 -19.60 -20.88
C GLN A 153 33.26 -20.87 -21.19
N ARG A 154 33.04 -21.96 -20.43
CA ARG A 154 33.77 -23.24 -20.56
C ARG A 154 32.86 -24.49 -20.56
N GLY A 155 31.54 -24.32 -20.59
CA GLY A 155 30.56 -25.39 -20.27
C GLY A 155 29.49 -25.65 -21.32
N GLY A 156 29.68 -25.18 -22.56
CA GLY A 156 28.69 -25.30 -23.63
C GLY A 156 27.47 -24.41 -23.44
N ILE A 157 26.35 -24.76 -24.09
CA ILE A 157 25.07 -24.07 -23.96
C ILE A 157 24.22 -24.81 -22.94
N GLN A 158 23.62 -24.08 -21.99
CA GLN A 158 22.75 -24.64 -20.98
C GLN A 158 21.43 -23.87 -20.91
N ASN A 159 20.36 -24.52 -20.48
CA ASN A 159 19.09 -23.85 -20.22
C ASN A 159 19.11 -23.34 -18.77
N GLU A 160 18.69 -22.09 -18.58
CA GLU A 160 18.52 -21.50 -17.27
C GLU A 160 17.17 -20.81 -17.17
N ILE A 161 16.55 -20.90 -16.01
CA ILE A 161 15.26 -20.27 -15.73
C ILE A 161 15.38 -19.28 -14.58
N PHE A 162 14.85 -18.08 -14.82
CA PHE A 162 14.85 -16.95 -13.91
C PHE A 162 13.46 -16.81 -13.32
N PHE A 163 13.34 -16.95 -12.01
CA PHE A 163 12.09 -16.70 -11.30
C PHE A 163 12.18 -15.37 -10.57
N THR A 164 11.17 -14.53 -10.76
CA THR A 164 10.93 -13.34 -9.94
C THR A 164 9.58 -13.48 -9.24
N PHE A 165 9.56 -13.38 -7.92
CA PHE A 165 8.33 -13.45 -7.13
C PHE A 165 8.29 -12.36 -6.06
N SER A 166 7.10 -11.84 -5.80
CA SER A 166 6.84 -10.89 -4.71
C SER A 166 6.38 -11.63 -3.46
N VAL A 167 6.78 -11.11 -2.30
CA VAL A 167 6.23 -11.49 -1.01
C VAL A 167 5.69 -10.25 -0.34
N ALA A 168 4.38 -10.21 -0.09
CA ALA A 168 3.70 -9.07 0.52
C ALA A 168 2.97 -9.51 1.80
N PRO A 169 2.81 -8.65 2.81
CA PRO A 169 1.95 -8.94 3.95
C PRO A 169 0.48 -8.99 3.49
N LEU A 170 -0.29 -9.93 4.05
CA LEU A 170 -1.75 -9.91 3.92
C LEU A 170 -2.32 -8.95 4.97
N ASP A 171 -3.23 -8.08 4.54
CA ASP A 171 -4.04 -7.27 5.43
C ASP A 171 -5.11 -8.16 6.07
N ARG A 172 -4.82 -8.65 7.27
CA ARG A 172 -5.87 -9.20 8.14
C ARG A 172 -6.55 -8.00 8.79
N GLY A 173 -7.78 -7.72 8.35
CA GLY A 173 -8.56 -6.57 8.79
C GLY A 173 -8.54 -6.36 10.31
N LYS A 174 -8.48 -5.08 10.71
CA LYS A 174 -8.84 -4.46 12.00
C LYS A 174 -8.41 -5.09 13.34
N HIS A 175 -7.65 -6.19 13.38
CA HIS A 175 -7.03 -6.60 14.64
C HIS A 175 -5.84 -5.68 14.90
N LYS A 176 -6.04 -4.73 15.82
CA LYS A 176 -5.01 -3.80 16.32
C LYS A 176 -3.83 -4.60 16.84
N CYS A 177 -2.81 -4.72 16.00
CA CYS A 177 -1.56 -5.33 16.40
C CYS A 177 -0.84 -4.40 17.37
N GLN A 178 -0.96 -4.65 18.68
CA GLN A 178 -0.34 -3.81 19.70
C GLN A 178 1.14 -4.13 19.94
N GLN A 179 1.63 -5.27 19.42
CA GLN A 179 3.00 -5.74 19.60
C GLN A 179 3.82 -5.63 18.31
N ARG A 180 5.07 -5.14 18.41
CA ARG A 180 6.01 -5.03 17.27
C ARG A 180 6.13 -6.33 16.46
N ALA A 181 6.00 -7.48 17.14
CA ALA A 181 6.12 -8.82 16.57
C ALA A 181 5.05 -9.19 15.51
N CYS A 182 3.93 -8.48 15.44
CA CYS A 182 2.86 -8.79 14.46
C CYS A 182 2.68 -7.71 13.37
N THR A 183 3.50 -6.64 13.41
CA THR A 183 3.52 -5.61 12.36
C THR A 183 3.78 -6.22 10.98
N ALA A 184 3.23 -5.59 9.94
CA ALA A 184 3.40 -6.05 8.55
C ALA A 184 4.90 -6.13 8.18
N SER A 185 5.68 -5.13 8.59
CA SER A 185 7.14 -5.08 8.43
C SER A 185 7.86 -6.26 9.12
N HIS A 186 7.52 -6.58 10.37
CA HIS A 186 8.12 -7.71 11.07
C HIS A 186 7.77 -9.06 10.43
N ARG A 187 6.49 -9.25 10.06
CA ARG A 187 6.04 -10.45 9.31
C ARG A 187 6.80 -10.61 8.00
N LEU A 188 6.91 -9.53 7.24
CA LEU A 188 7.59 -9.50 5.96
C LEU A 188 9.10 -9.76 6.09
N SER A 189 9.75 -9.20 7.12
CA SER A 189 11.16 -9.48 7.44
C SER A 189 11.39 -10.95 7.80
N LYS A 190 10.49 -11.55 8.60
CA LYS A 190 10.55 -12.98 8.93
C LYS A 190 10.32 -13.86 7.70
N ALA A 191 9.40 -13.49 6.81
CA ALA A 191 9.17 -14.19 5.54
C ALA A 191 10.43 -14.15 4.66
N LYS A 192 11.06 -12.98 4.54
CA LYS A 192 12.35 -12.83 3.86
C LYS A 192 13.44 -13.73 4.44
N HIS A 193 13.54 -13.81 5.76
CA HIS A 193 14.52 -14.69 6.40
C HIS A 193 14.26 -16.17 6.09
N LEU A 194 13.00 -16.62 6.16
CA LEU A 194 12.62 -18.00 5.84
C LEU A 194 12.97 -18.36 4.40
N ILE A 195 12.60 -17.51 3.44
CA ILE A 195 12.87 -17.74 2.01
C ILE A 195 14.37 -17.72 1.72
N LYS A 196 15.11 -16.77 2.29
CA LYS A 196 16.58 -16.75 2.17
C LYS A 196 17.21 -18.03 2.72
N ARG A 197 16.71 -18.54 3.84
CA ARG A 197 17.18 -19.81 4.43
C ARG A 197 16.84 -21.01 3.55
N PHE A 198 15.68 -21.01 2.89
CA PHE A 198 15.26 -22.06 1.97
C PHE A 198 16.28 -22.22 0.82
N PHE A 199 16.62 -21.17 0.07
CA PHE A 199 17.59 -21.28 -1.02
C PHE A 199 19.00 -21.61 -0.51
N LYS A 200 19.44 -21.03 0.62
CA LYS A 200 20.72 -21.40 1.24
C LYS A 200 20.81 -22.89 1.61
N ARG A 201 19.70 -23.51 2.00
CA ARG A 201 19.67 -24.95 2.33
C ARG A 201 19.78 -25.83 1.10
N GLN A 202 19.23 -25.43 -0.04
CA GLN A 202 19.37 -26.19 -1.30
C GLN A 202 20.83 -26.41 -1.67
N VAL A 203 21.68 -25.41 -1.43
CA VAL A 203 23.13 -25.50 -1.67
C VAL A 203 23.82 -26.43 -0.66
N LYS A 204 23.47 -26.33 0.62
CA LYS A 204 24.08 -27.15 1.68
C LYS A 204 23.81 -28.65 1.49
N VAL A 205 22.56 -29.02 1.17
CA VAL A 205 22.19 -30.42 0.91
C VAL A 205 22.94 -30.95 -0.31
N ARG A 206 23.13 -30.13 -1.35
CA ARG A 206 23.89 -30.50 -2.54
C ARG A 206 25.37 -30.76 -2.25
N GLY A 207 26.00 -29.98 -1.38
CA GLY A 207 27.41 -30.18 -1.02
C GLY A 207 27.69 -31.49 -0.27
N THR A 208 26.65 -32.15 0.27
CA THR A 208 26.77 -33.37 1.07
C THR A 208 26.24 -34.64 0.38
N CYS A 209 25.54 -34.52 -0.76
CA CYS A 209 24.97 -35.66 -1.49
C CYS A 209 25.85 -36.06 -2.69
N SER A 210 26.15 -37.36 -2.80
CA SER A 210 26.92 -37.96 -3.90
C SER A 210 26.08 -38.33 -5.13
N GLU A 211 24.79 -37.99 -5.13
CA GLU A 211 23.85 -38.32 -6.21
C GLU A 211 24.06 -37.42 -7.45
N PRO A 212 23.72 -37.92 -8.66
CA PRO A 212 23.75 -37.11 -9.88
C PRO A 212 22.84 -35.89 -9.75
N LEU A 213 23.29 -34.76 -10.33
CA LEU A 213 22.53 -33.51 -10.28
C LEU A 213 21.18 -33.68 -11.00
N PRO A 214 20.07 -33.23 -10.40
CA PRO A 214 18.78 -33.24 -11.07
C PRO A 214 18.78 -32.25 -12.24
N ASP A 215 17.90 -32.45 -13.23
CA ASP A 215 17.81 -31.58 -14.42
C ASP A 215 17.53 -30.10 -14.09
N ILE A 216 16.85 -29.84 -12.96
CA ILE A 216 16.51 -28.50 -12.50
C ILE A 216 17.07 -28.28 -11.10
N TYR A 217 18.02 -27.37 -10.95
CA TYR A 217 18.66 -27.08 -9.66
C TYR A 217 19.08 -25.62 -9.51
N TYR A 218 19.10 -25.15 -8.26
CA TYR A 218 19.40 -23.76 -7.92
C TYR A 218 20.87 -23.41 -8.17
N ILE A 219 21.11 -22.26 -8.81
CA ILE A 219 22.45 -21.72 -9.02
C ILE A 219 22.82 -20.88 -7.79
N ASP A 220 23.88 -21.28 -7.09
CA ASP A 220 24.28 -20.61 -5.86
C ASP A 220 24.72 -19.15 -6.14
N GLY A 221 24.50 -18.27 -5.17
CA GLY A 221 24.83 -16.85 -5.28
C GLY A 221 23.86 -16.00 -6.13
N THR A 222 22.87 -16.60 -6.78
CA THR A 222 21.98 -15.86 -7.71
C THR A 222 20.76 -15.23 -7.04
N LEU A 223 20.47 -15.57 -5.78
CA LEU A 223 19.39 -14.96 -5.01
C LEU A 223 19.62 -13.45 -4.79
N LYS A 224 18.82 -12.64 -5.47
CA LYS A 224 18.70 -11.19 -5.25
C LYS A 224 17.39 -10.89 -4.51
N ILE A 225 17.44 -9.96 -3.56
CA ILE A 225 16.28 -9.55 -2.77
C ILE A 225 16.22 -8.03 -2.76
N VAL A 226 15.13 -7.46 -3.26
CA VAL A 226 14.91 -6.01 -3.33
C VAL A 226 13.70 -5.66 -2.47
N SER A 227 13.85 -4.65 -1.61
CA SER A 227 12.71 -4.05 -0.91
C SER A 227 12.00 -3.13 -1.87
N VAL A 228 10.71 -3.32 -2.05
CA VAL A 228 9.89 -2.46 -2.89
C VAL A 228 8.85 -1.77 -2.03
N ASP A 229 8.81 -0.45 -2.17
CA ASP A 229 7.87 0.42 -1.53
C ASP A 229 7.27 1.32 -2.62
N ARG A 230 6.04 1.01 -3.04
CA ARG A 230 5.41 1.65 -4.22
C ARG A 230 3.97 2.01 -3.98
N CYS A 231 3.60 3.18 -4.50
CA CYS A 231 2.22 3.63 -4.58
C CYS A 231 1.41 2.88 -5.64
N TYR A 232 0.09 2.96 -5.53
CA TYR A 232 -0.79 2.60 -6.63
C TYR A 232 -0.50 3.49 -7.84
N PRO A 233 -0.65 2.99 -9.08
CA PRO A 233 -0.58 3.84 -10.26
C PRO A 233 -1.50 5.06 -10.12
N GLY A 234 -0.96 6.24 -10.42
CA GLY A 234 -1.65 7.53 -10.23
C GLY A 234 -1.40 8.21 -8.88
N TYR A 235 -0.76 7.55 -7.93
CA TYR A 235 -0.35 8.10 -6.64
C TYR A 235 1.17 8.19 -6.55
N GLY A 236 1.68 9.10 -5.72
CA GLY A 236 3.11 9.31 -5.55
C GLY A 236 3.45 9.98 -4.24
N ILE A 237 4.61 9.63 -3.70
CA ILE A 237 5.12 10.20 -2.45
C ILE A 237 5.73 11.57 -2.74
N ASN A 238 5.31 12.60 -2.00
CA ASN A 238 5.89 13.94 -2.10
C ASN A 238 5.98 14.62 -0.73
N ALA A 239 7.08 14.34 -0.02
CA ALA A 239 7.33 14.89 1.32
C ALA A 239 7.43 16.43 1.34
N ALA A 240 7.83 17.07 0.24
CA ALA A 240 7.92 18.53 0.17
C ALA A 240 6.53 19.20 0.12
N VAL A 241 5.61 18.61 -0.64
CA VAL A 241 4.23 19.12 -0.76
C VAL A 241 3.36 18.69 0.43
N HIS A 242 3.64 17.51 0.99
CA HIS A 242 2.86 16.85 2.04
C HIS A 242 3.74 16.47 3.25
N PRO A 243 4.23 17.45 4.03
CA PRO A 243 5.11 17.19 5.16
C PRO A 243 4.43 16.43 6.31
N ASP A 244 3.11 16.50 6.41
CA ASP A 244 2.33 15.81 7.46
C ASP A 244 2.18 14.30 7.23
N CYS A 245 2.44 13.82 6.00
CA CYS A 245 2.62 12.41 5.71
C CYS A 245 3.69 12.17 4.63
N PRO A 246 4.98 12.20 5.00
CA PRO A 246 6.08 12.15 4.06
C PRO A 246 6.29 10.77 3.40
N GLU A 247 5.65 9.72 3.93
CA GLU A 247 5.71 8.34 3.42
C GLU A 247 4.38 7.89 2.80
N CYS A 248 3.35 8.74 2.78
CA CYS A 248 2.06 8.39 2.18
C CYS A 248 2.12 8.48 0.66
N CYS A 249 1.40 7.56 0.04
CA CYS A 249 0.81 7.74 -1.28
C CYS A 249 -0.54 8.44 -1.13
#